data_AF-A0A8D2L209-F1
#
_entry.id   AF-A0A8D2L209-F1
#
_cell.length_a   1.000
_cell.length_b   1.000
_cell.length_c   1.000
_cell.angle_alpha   90.00
_cell.angle_beta   90.00
_cell.angle_gamma   90.00
#
_symmetry.space_group_name_H-M   'P 1'
#
loop_
_entity.id
_entity.type
_entity.pdbx_description
1 polymer ?
#
loop_
_entity_poly.entity_id
_entity_poly.type
_entity_poly.pdbx_seq_one_letter_code
_entity_poly.pdbx_strand_id
1 'polypeptide(L)'
;MAVGPAATPLEQEGIHLLQHTVGSFFSEYGWYILFGLIAIFLLVQRLAKSFRGTSRSHLDTTAVEPDAVVRRQEALLAARMRMQEELNAQAEKFREKQRKLEEEKRKQKIAMWESMQEGKSYKETFQQNQEPEPGASTSAAVPKPKPKRKPLRTSGYNPLSGEGGGTCSWRPGRRGPSSGG
;
A
#
# COMPACT_ATOMS: atom_id res chain seq x y z
N MET A 1 -67.09 3.64 -13.75
CA MET A 1 -66.30 3.13 -14.88
C MET A 1 -64.82 3.35 -14.58
N ALA A 2 -64.11 2.30 -14.16
CA ALA A 2 -62.65 2.30 -14.09
C ALA A 2 -62.21 0.99 -14.74
N VAL A 3 -61.68 1.09 -15.95
CA VAL A 3 -61.12 -0.02 -16.71
C VAL A 3 -59.75 -0.31 -16.08
N GLY A 4 -59.66 -1.40 -15.32
CA GLY A 4 -58.39 -1.93 -14.83
C GLY A 4 -57.57 -2.52 -15.98
N PRO A 5 -56.23 -2.44 -15.94
CA PRO A 5 -55.38 -2.86 -17.06
C PRO A 5 -55.51 -4.37 -17.26
N ALA A 6 -56.01 -4.77 -18.44
CA ALA A 6 -55.96 -6.15 -18.90
C ALA A 6 -54.48 -6.52 -19.07
N ALA A 7 -53.96 -7.32 -18.15
CA ALA A 7 -52.68 -7.99 -18.33
C ALA A 7 -52.76 -8.77 -19.65
N THR A 8 -51.84 -8.46 -20.57
CA THR A 8 -51.86 -9.07 -21.91
C THR A 8 -51.66 -10.58 -21.79
N PRO A 9 -52.30 -11.39 -22.65
CA PRO A 9 -52.21 -12.86 -22.60
C PRO A 9 -50.77 -13.39 -22.66
N LEU A 10 -49.86 -12.61 -23.26
CA LEU A 10 -48.44 -12.89 -23.37
C LEU A 10 -47.70 -12.89 -22.02
N GLU A 11 -48.08 -12.01 -21.08
CA GLU A 11 -47.48 -12.02 -19.74
C GLU A 11 -47.91 -13.25 -18.95
N GLN A 12 -49.17 -13.67 -19.12
CA GLN A 12 -49.71 -14.83 -18.44
C GLN A 12 -49.05 -16.12 -18.93
N GLU A 13 -48.86 -16.26 -20.25
CA GLU A 13 -48.08 -17.36 -20.84
C GLU A 13 -46.61 -17.34 -20.38
N GLY A 14 -45.99 -16.17 -20.31
CA GLY A 14 -44.62 -16.02 -19.79
C GLY A 14 -44.49 -16.47 -18.33
N ILE A 15 -45.45 -16.10 -17.47
CA ILE A 15 -45.48 -16.53 -16.06
C ILE A 15 -45.69 -18.04 -15.95
N HIS A 16 -46.55 -18.64 -16.78
CA HIS A 16 -46.75 -20.09 -16.80
C HIS A 16 -45.50 -20.85 -17.28
N LEU A 17 -44.80 -20.34 -18.31
CA LEU A 17 -43.54 -20.91 -18.78
C LEU A 17 -42.44 -20.80 -17.71
N LEU A 18 -42.34 -19.64 -17.05
CA LEU A 18 -41.42 -19.44 -15.93
C LEU A 18 -41.74 -20.36 -14.76
N GLN A 19 -43.01 -20.51 -14.38
CA GLN A 19 -43.41 -21.44 -13.33
C GLN A 19 -43.06 -22.89 -13.68
N HIS A 20 -43.24 -23.30 -14.94
CA HIS A 20 -42.89 -24.65 -15.37
C HIS A 20 -41.38 -24.88 -15.40
N THR A 21 -40.59 -23.93 -15.90
CA THR A 21 -39.12 -24.02 -15.89
C THR A 21 -38.58 -23.97 -14.47
N VAL A 22 -39.01 -22.99 -13.68
CA VAL A 22 -38.60 -22.85 -12.28
C VAL A 22 -39.01 -24.08 -11.48
N GLY A 23 -40.21 -24.63 -11.71
CA GLY A 23 -40.67 -25.89 -11.13
C GLY A 23 -39.80 -27.10 -11.51
N SER A 24 -39.40 -27.22 -12.78
CA SER A 24 -38.48 -28.28 -13.21
C SER A 24 -37.09 -28.12 -12.59
N PHE A 25 -36.57 -26.89 -12.50
CA PHE A 25 -35.29 -26.61 -11.83
C PHE A 25 -35.37 -26.87 -10.32
N PHE A 26 -36.47 -26.53 -9.65
CA PHE A 26 -36.66 -26.85 -8.23
C PHE A 26 -36.83 -28.35 -8.00
N SER A 27 -37.44 -29.09 -8.93
CA SER A 27 -37.55 -30.55 -8.82
C SER A 27 -36.20 -31.25 -9.01
N GLU A 28 -35.37 -30.76 -9.94
CA GLU A 28 -34.07 -31.35 -10.25
C GLU A 28 -32.97 -30.91 -9.27
N TYR A 29 -33.04 -29.66 -8.79
CA TYR A 29 -32.02 -29.06 -7.91
C TYR A 29 -32.48 -28.77 -6.48
N GLY A 30 -33.72 -29.13 -6.11
CA GLY A 30 -34.29 -28.85 -4.79
C GLY A 30 -33.46 -29.42 -3.63
N TRP A 31 -32.81 -30.56 -3.85
CA TRP A 31 -31.89 -31.15 -2.87
C TRP A 31 -30.65 -30.29 -2.62
N TYR A 32 -30.07 -29.66 -3.65
CA TYR A 32 -28.94 -28.75 -3.47
C TYR A 32 -29.35 -27.47 -2.73
N ILE A 33 -30.58 -27.00 -2.94
CA ILE A 33 -31.14 -25.86 -2.19
C ILE A 33 -31.34 -26.25 -0.72
N LEU A 34 -31.87 -27.44 -0.45
CA LEU A 34 -32.03 -27.97 0.91
C LEU A 34 -30.66 -28.13 1.62
N PHE A 35 -29.71 -28.82 0.98
CA PHE A 35 -28.36 -28.98 1.52
C PHE A 35 -27.62 -27.65 1.64
N GLY A 36 -27.82 -26.73 0.70
CA GLY A 36 -27.28 -25.37 0.74
C GLY A 36 -27.82 -24.60 1.94
N LEU A 37 -29.13 -24.64 2.20
CA LEU A 37 -29.74 -24.04 3.38
C LEU A 37 -29.25 -24.69 4.68
N ILE A 38 -29.11 -26.01 4.73
CA ILE A 38 -28.56 -26.72 5.90
C ILE A 38 -27.10 -26.33 6.13
N ALA A 39 -26.28 -26.27 5.08
CA ALA A 39 -24.88 -25.88 5.16
C ALA A 39 -24.74 -24.43 5.62
N ILE A 40 -25.53 -23.51 5.06
CA ILE A 40 -25.59 -22.10 5.50
C ILE A 40 -26.04 -22.02 6.96
N PHE A 41 -27.06 -22.78 7.35
CA PHE A 41 -27.54 -22.80 8.73
C PHE A 41 -26.48 -23.32 9.70
N LEU A 42 -25.77 -24.40 9.36
CA LEU A 42 -24.66 -24.93 10.14
C LEU A 42 -23.47 -23.97 10.18
N LEU A 43 -23.20 -23.27 9.08
CA LEU A 43 -22.17 -22.24 9.00
C LEU A 43 -22.51 -21.08 9.94
N VAL A 44 -23.73 -20.54 9.84
CA VAL A 44 -24.23 -19.49 10.75
C VAL A 44 -24.24 -19.99 12.20
N GLN A 45 -24.63 -21.24 12.47
CA GLN A 45 -24.52 -21.81 13.81
C GLN A 45 -23.08 -21.93 14.30
N ARG A 46 -22.13 -22.32 13.45
CA ARG A 46 -20.72 -22.45 13.80
C ARG A 46 -20.10 -21.09 14.06
N LEU A 47 -20.38 -20.10 13.22
CA LEU A 47 -19.99 -18.72 13.43
C LEU A 47 -20.65 -18.15 14.69
N ALA A 48 -21.95 -18.36 14.89
CA ALA A 48 -22.66 -17.90 16.09
C ALA A 48 -22.16 -18.58 17.36
N LYS A 49 -21.84 -19.89 17.33
CA LYS A 49 -21.23 -20.61 18.46
C LYS A 49 -19.79 -20.15 18.72
N SER A 50 -19.01 -19.93 17.67
CA SER A 50 -17.64 -19.41 17.75
C SER A 50 -17.63 -17.97 18.31
N PHE A 51 -18.53 -17.12 17.83
CA PHE A 51 -18.72 -15.76 18.33
C PHE A 51 -19.33 -15.73 19.72
N ARG A 52 -20.26 -16.64 20.06
CA ARG A 52 -20.78 -16.79 21.42
C ARG A 52 -19.70 -17.30 22.38
N GLY A 53 -18.76 -18.12 21.94
CA GLY A 53 -17.58 -18.51 22.72
C GLY A 53 -16.71 -17.30 23.04
N THR A 54 -16.34 -16.53 22.02
CA THR A 54 -15.55 -15.28 22.16
C THR A 54 -16.29 -14.17 22.93
N SER A 55 -17.61 -14.10 22.80
CA SER A 55 -18.44 -13.08 23.45
C SER A 55 -18.82 -13.47 24.89
N ARG A 56 -19.03 -14.76 25.19
CA ARG A 56 -19.17 -15.25 26.57
C ARG A 56 -17.85 -15.15 27.33
N SER A 57 -16.72 -15.44 26.68
CA SER A 57 -15.41 -15.16 27.28
C SER A 57 -15.15 -13.67 27.54
N HIS A 58 -15.91 -12.75 26.93
CA HIS A 58 -15.82 -11.32 27.26
C HIS A 58 -16.80 -10.91 28.37
N LEU A 59 -17.92 -11.62 28.55
CA LEU A 59 -18.94 -11.31 29.54
C LEU A 59 -18.66 -11.96 30.91
N ASP A 60 -18.01 -13.12 30.95
CA ASP A 60 -17.61 -13.76 32.20
C ASP A 60 -16.30 -13.16 32.78
N THR A 61 -15.52 -12.43 31.97
CA THR A 61 -14.26 -11.77 32.40
C THR A 61 -14.49 -10.42 33.10
N THR A 62 -15.65 -9.79 32.96
CA THR A 62 -15.91 -8.50 33.62
C THR A 62 -16.12 -8.63 35.13
N ALA A 63 -16.38 -9.85 35.62
CA ALA A 63 -16.59 -10.10 37.05
C ALA A 63 -15.34 -10.65 37.78
N VAL A 64 -14.24 -11.03 37.10
CA VAL A 64 -13.14 -11.77 37.76
C VAL A 64 -11.68 -11.30 37.56
N GLU A 65 -11.18 -10.75 36.44
CA GLU A 65 -9.71 -10.73 36.27
C GLU A 65 -9.03 -9.37 36.08
N PRO A 66 -8.45 -8.76 37.14
CA PRO A 66 -7.36 -7.78 36.98
C PRO A 66 -6.22 -8.33 36.10
N ASP A 67 -5.98 -9.64 36.14
CA ASP A 67 -4.94 -10.33 35.35
C ASP A 67 -5.18 -10.28 33.83
N ALA A 68 -6.44 -10.34 33.39
CA ALA A 68 -6.79 -10.22 31.98
C ALA A 68 -6.53 -8.80 31.45
N VAL A 69 -6.73 -7.79 32.29
CA VAL A 69 -6.40 -6.38 31.96
C VAL A 69 -4.90 -6.19 31.87
N VAL A 70 -4.13 -6.75 32.81
CA VAL A 70 -2.66 -6.71 32.81
C VAL A 70 -2.09 -7.36 31.55
N ARG A 71 -2.54 -8.57 31.20
CA ARG A 71 -2.08 -9.26 29.97
C ARG A 71 -2.38 -8.45 28.70
N ARG A 72 -3.51 -7.77 28.65
CA ARG A 72 -3.86 -6.90 27.51
C ARG A 72 -2.94 -5.68 27.45
N GLN A 73 -2.64 -5.06 28.58
CA GLN A 73 -1.72 -3.93 28.65
C GLN A 73 -0.30 -4.34 28.29
N GLU A 74 0.18 -5.47 28.80
CA GLU A 74 1.48 -6.06 28.46
C GLU A 74 1.58 -6.35 26.95
N ALA A 75 0.54 -6.92 26.34
CA ALA A 75 0.51 -7.16 24.90
C ALA A 75 0.58 -5.84 24.08
N LEU A 76 -0.10 -4.79 24.54
CA LEU A 76 -0.04 -3.47 23.90
C LEU A 76 1.34 -2.81 24.07
N LEU A 77 1.94 -2.92 25.26
CA LEU A 77 3.29 -2.41 25.52
C LEU A 77 4.33 -3.18 24.71
N ALA A 78 4.23 -4.50 24.63
CA ALA A 78 5.11 -5.33 23.80
C ALA A 78 4.99 -4.96 22.32
N ALA A 79 3.78 -4.73 21.81
CA ALA A 79 3.58 -4.25 20.44
C ALA A 79 4.23 -2.88 20.21
N ARG A 80 4.11 -1.96 21.19
CA ARG A 80 4.74 -0.63 21.13
C ARG A 80 6.26 -0.71 21.13
N MET A 81 6.85 -1.60 21.94
CA MET A 81 8.30 -1.78 21.99
C MET A 81 8.83 -2.34 20.67
N ARG A 82 8.19 -3.37 20.11
CA ARG A 82 8.56 -3.91 18.79
C ARG A 82 8.53 -2.85 17.70
N MET A 83 7.50 -2.00 17.70
CA MET A 83 7.41 -0.89 16.75
C MET A 83 8.57 0.11 16.91
N GLN A 84 8.98 0.42 18.14
CA GLN A 84 10.11 1.32 18.39
C GLN A 84 11.45 0.70 17.97
N GLU A 85 11.63 -0.59 18.22
CA GLU A 85 12.83 -1.33 17.78
C GLU A 85 12.98 -1.34 16.26
N GLU A 86 11.89 -1.56 15.53
CA GLU A 86 11.89 -1.50 14.06
C GLU A 86 12.29 -0.10 13.55
N LEU A 87 11.73 0.96 14.15
CA LEU A 87 12.07 2.34 13.80
C LEU A 87 13.54 2.66 14.11
N ASN A 88 14.04 2.22 15.27
CA ASN A 88 15.44 2.41 15.65
C ASN A 88 16.38 1.66 14.71
N ALA A 89 16.08 0.41 14.36
CA ALA A 89 16.87 -0.37 13.41
C ALA A 89 16.90 0.27 12.02
N GLN A 90 15.79 0.87 11.56
CA GLN A 90 15.79 1.63 10.31
C GLN A 90 16.62 2.91 10.39
N ALA A 91 16.55 3.63 11.53
CA ALA A 91 17.34 4.84 11.75
C ALA A 91 18.85 4.53 11.77
N GLU A 92 19.27 3.43 12.40
CA GLU A 92 20.67 2.99 12.42
C GLU A 92 21.16 2.61 11.01
N LYS A 93 20.40 1.80 10.28
CA LYS A 93 20.71 1.45 8.88
C LYS A 93 20.88 2.69 8.00
N PHE A 94 20.06 3.72 8.21
CA PHE A 94 20.18 4.96 7.45
C PHE A 94 21.42 5.77 7.86
N ARG A 95 21.70 5.87 9.16
CA ARG A 95 22.92 6.54 9.68
C ARG A 95 24.20 5.86 9.18
N GLU A 96 24.24 4.53 9.17
CA GLU A 96 25.37 3.77 8.63
C GLU A 96 25.58 4.03 7.14
N LYS A 97 24.50 4.02 6.35
CA LYS A 97 24.57 4.36 4.92
C LYS A 97 25.10 5.78 4.71
N GLN A 98 24.64 6.75 5.50
CA GLN A 98 25.15 8.12 5.40
C GLN A 98 26.64 8.22 5.73
N ARG A 99 27.10 7.56 6.81
CA ARG A 99 28.53 7.51 7.17
C ARG A 99 29.38 6.92 6.06
N LYS A 100 28.95 5.80 5.46
CA LYS A 100 29.65 5.18 4.32
C LYS A 100 29.77 6.13 3.13
N LEU A 101 28.68 6.82 2.78
CA LEU A 101 28.69 7.81 1.69
C LEU A 101 29.62 9.01 2.00
N GLU A 102 29.69 9.45 3.25
CA GLU A 102 30.62 10.50 3.67
C GLU A 102 32.08 10.05 3.59
N GLU A 103 32.38 8.82 4.03
CA GLU A 103 33.72 8.23 3.93
C GLU A 103 34.14 8.01 2.47
N GLU A 104 33.25 7.51 1.62
CA GLU A 104 33.50 7.36 0.18
C GLU A 104 33.78 8.71 -0.47
N LYS A 105 33.01 9.75 -0.15
CA LYS A 105 33.27 11.12 -0.64
C LYS A 105 34.61 11.65 -0.14
N ARG A 106 35.01 11.34 1.09
CA ARG A 106 36.34 11.71 1.61
C ARG A 106 37.44 10.99 0.84
N LYS A 107 37.31 9.68 0.62
CA LYS A 107 38.26 8.88 -0.16
C LYS A 107 38.35 9.36 -1.61
N GLN A 108 37.22 9.66 -2.25
CA GLN A 108 37.18 10.22 -3.61
C GLN A 108 37.92 11.56 -3.70
N LYS A 109 37.75 12.45 -2.71
CA LYS A 109 38.48 13.72 -2.67
C LYS A 109 39.98 13.50 -2.54
N ILE A 110 40.41 12.58 -1.67
CA ILE A 110 41.83 12.24 -1.49
C ILE A 110 42.40 11.67 -2.79
N ALA A 111 41.74 10.67 -3.38
CA ALA A 111 42.17 10.03 -4.63
C ALA A 111 42.24 11.05 -5.78
N MET A 112 41.26 11.96 -5.88
CA MET A 112 41.27 13.03 -6.87
C MET A 112 42.46 13.97 -6.65
N TRP A 113 42.73 14.39 -5.42
CA TRP A 113 43.87 15.24 -5.08
C TRP A 113 45.23 14.55 -5.34
N GLU A 114 45.33 13.26 -5.05
CA GLU A 114 46.52 12.44 -5.28
C GLU A 114 46.80 12.27 -6.77
N SER A 115 45.77 11.93 -7.57
CA SER A 115 45.89 11.85 -9.03
C SER A 115 46.34 13.18 -9.67
N MET A 116 45.90 14.30 -9.09
CA MET A 116 46.26 15.64 -9.56
C MET A 116 47.71 16.00 -9.20
N GLN A 117 48.22 15.53 -8.06
CA GLN A 117 49.64 15.68 -7.68
C GLN A 117 50.57 14.78 -8.49
N GLU A 118 50.15 13.54 -8.78
CA GLU A 118 50.93 12.59 -9.59
C GLU A 118 51.00 12.98 -11.08
N GLY A 119 50.29 14.04 -11.51
CA GLY A 119 50.30 14.52 -12.88
C GLY A 119 49.54 13.62 -13.87
N LYS A 120 48.79 12.63 -13.37
CA LYS A 120 47.88 11.80 -14.15
C LYS A 120 46.66 12.65 -14.54
N SER A 121 46.83 13.40 -15.60
CA SER A 121 45.81 14.27 -16.20
C SER A 121 44.49 13.49 -16.42
N TYR A 122 43.38 14.18 -16.16
CA TYR A 122 41.95 13.84 -16.27
C TYR A 122 41.48 12.82 -17.34
N LYS A 123 42.31 12.47 -18.33
CA LYS A 123 42.01 11.46 -19.36
C LYS A 123 42.06 10.01 -18.86
N GLU A 124 42.86 9.69 -17.84
CA GLU A 124 43.06 8.28 -17.41
C GLU A 124 41.99 7.82 -16.40
N THR A 125 41.53 8.71 -15.51
CA THR A 125 40.48 8.40 -14.52
C THR A 125 39.09 8.21 -15.14
N PHE A 126 38.84 8.75 -16.34
CA PHE A 126 37.60 8.47 -17.09
C PHE A 126 37.55 7.04 -17.64
N GLN A 127 38.70 6.42 -17.94
CA GLN A 127 38.77 5.04 -18.42
C GLN A 127 38.70 4.04 -17.26
N GLN A 128 39.24 4.36 -16.08
CA GLN A 128 39.16 3.44 -14.95
C GLN A 128 37.76 3.36 -14.30
N ASN A 129 36.91 4.36 -14.51
CA ASN A 129 35.46 4.29 -14.19
C ASN A 129 34.63 3.67 -15.35
N GLN A 130 35.27 3.36 -16.49
CA GLN A 130 34.69 2.73 -17.69
C GLN A 130 35.58 1.56 -18.13
N GLU A 131 35.67 0.50 -17.35
CA GLU A 131 36.14 -0.80 -17.87
C GLU A 131 35.27 -1.93 -17.31
N PRO A 132 35.17 -3.07 -18.02
CA PRO A 132 33.95 -3.41 -18.73
C PRO A 132 33.37 -4.75 -18.27
N GLU A 133 32.03 -4.85 -18.32
CA GLU A 133 31.36 -6.15 -18.35
C GLU A 133 31.80 -6.92 -19.62
N PRO A 134 32.30 -8.16 -19.53
CA PRO A 134 32.82 -8.89 -20.67
C PRO A 134 31.67 -9.51 -21.47
N GLY A 135 31.37 -8.96 -22.65
CA GLY A 135 30.29 -9.49 -23.49
C GLY A 135 30.30 -8.99 -24.93
N ALA A 136 31.16 -9.59 -25.75
CA ALA A 136 30.99 -9.86 -27.19
C ALA A 136 30.84 -8.70 -28.21
N SER A 137 31.89 -8.60 -29.05
CA SER A 137 31.86 -8.59 -30.53
C SER A 137 31.16 -7.48 -31.33
N THR A 138 32.00 -6.61 -31.91
CA THR A 138 32.04 -6.15 -33.32
C THR A 138 30.74 -5.96 -34.12
N SER A 139 30.43 -4.73 -34.54
CA SER A 139 30.43 -4.28 -35.96
C SER A 139 29.53 -3.05 -36.22
N ALA A 140 29.93 -2.28 -37.25
CA ALA A 140 29.17 -1.29 -38.03
C ALA A 140 28.88 0.11 -37.44
N ALA A 141 29.50 1.10 -38.12
CA ALA A 141 29.30 2.53 -37.96
C ALA A 141 27.93 3.01 -38.47
N VAL A 142 27.21 3.77 -37.62
CA VAL A 142 26.09 4.65 -38.01
C VAL A 142 26.08 5.86 -37.07
N PRO A 143 26.21 7.13 -37.53
CA PRO A 143 26.10 8.28 -36.64
C PRO A 143 24.63 8.49 -36.26
N LYS A 144 24.29 8.20 -35.00
CA LYS A 144 22.95 8.45 -34.42
C LYS A 144 22.65 9.96 -34.35
N PRO A 145 21.40 10.40 -34.63
CA PRO A 145 21.03 11.81 -34.57
C PRO A 145 21.04 12.32 -33.11
N LYS A 146 21.54 13.54 -32.92
CA LYS A 146 21.69 14.20 -31.61
C LYS A 146 20.35 14.24 -30.85
N PRO A 147 20.27 13.79 -29.58
CA PRO A 147 19.05 13.93 -28.80
C PRO A 147 18.81 15.42 -28.50
N LYS A 148 17.57 15.88 -28.70
CA LYS A 148 17.13 17.24 -28.33
C LYS A 148 17.51 17.50 -26.87
N ARG A 149 18.42 18.46 -26.64
CA ARG A 149 18.81 18.89 -25.30
C ARG A 149 17.59 19.46 -24.60
N LYS A 150 17.12 18.77 -23.55
CA LYS A 150 16.22 19.36 -22.56
C LYS A 150 16.99 20.53 -21.91
N PRO A 151 16.39 21.71 -21.75
CA PRO A 151 17.05 22.80 -21.04
C PRO A 151 17.37 22.34 -19.61
N LEU A 152 18.58 22.64 -19.13
CA LEU A 152 19.09 22.29 -17.79
C LEU A 152 18.36 23.02 -16.64
N ARG A 153 17.28 23.75 -16.94
CA ARG A 153 16.45 24.49 -16.00
C ARG A 153 15.00 24.17 -16.31
N THR A 154 14.35 23.43 -15.43
CA THR A 154 12.89 23.25 -15.42
C THR A 154 12.27 24.65 -15.47
N SER A 155 11.37 24.90 -16.43
CA SER A 155 10.89 26.21 -16.83
C SER A 155 9.96 26.92 -15.82
N GLY A 156 10.17 26.69 -14.52
CA GLY A 156 9.28 27.14 -13.45
C GLY A 156 10.00 27.35 -12.12
N TYR A 157 11.22 27.89 -12.14
CA TYR A 157 11.87 28.35 -10.91
C TYR A 157 12.17 29.84 -11.01
N ASN A 158 11.26 30.64 -10.50
CA ASN A 158 11.46 32.07 -10.30
C ASN A 158 11.82 32.33 -8.83
N PRO A 159 13.08 32.69 -8.49
CA PRO A 159 13.53 32.87 -7.11
C PRO A 159 12.91 34.07 -6.39
N LEU A 160 12.17 34.93 -7.10
CA LEU A 160 11.43 36.06 -6.53
C LEU A 160 9.92 35.80 -6.44
N SER A 161 9.41 34.75 -7.10
CA SER A 161 7.96 34.55 -7.25
C SER A 161 7.49 33.11 -7.07
N GLY A 162 8.37 32.21 -6.59
CA GLY A 162 8.08 30.85 -6.12
C GLY A 162 6.88 30.19 -6.78
N GLU A 163 7.12 29.37 -7.81
CA GLU A 163 6.09 28.65 -8.57
C GLU A 163 4.99 28.09 -7.64
N GLY A 164 3.82 28.70 -7.70
CA GLY A 164 2.66 28.28 -6.91
C GLY A 164 2.12 26.94 -7.40
N GLY A 165 1.74 26.08 -6.46
CA GLY A 165 0.84 24.96 -6.77
C GLY A 165 1.14 23.63 -6.08
N GLY A 166 1.25 23.62 -4.75
CA GLY A 166 1.16 22.40 -3.95
C GLY A 166 -0.15 22.38 -3.17
N THR A 167 -1.17 21.76 -3.76
CA THR A 167 -2.46 21.45 -3.14
C THR A 167 -2.29 20.58 -1.89
N CYS A 168 -2.07 21.18 -0.71
CA CYS A 168 -2.30 20.59 0.63
C CYS A 168 -1.83 21.55 1.73
N SER A 169 -2.54 22.67 1.97
CA SER A 169 -2.38 23.44 3.22
C SER A 169 -3.34 22.88 4.28
N TRP A 170 -3.06 21.69 4.80
CA TRP A 170 -3.74 21.23 6.01
C TRP A 170 -3.15 21.98 7.21
N ARG A 171 -3.89 22.96 7.73
CA ARG A 171 -3.62 23.55 9.05
C ARG A 171 -4.60 22.91 10.05
N PRO A 172 -4.13 22.24 11.10
CA PRO A 172 -5.01 21.86 12.20
C PRO A 172 -5.68 23.11 12.75
N GLY A 173 -7.01 23.13 12.80
CA GLY A 173 -7.75 24.22 13.40
C GLY A 173 -7.29 24.43 14.86
N ARG A 174 -7.08 25.70 15.25
CA ARG A 174 -6.76 26.04 16.64
C ARG A 174 -7.91 25.56 17.54
N ARG A 175 -7.72 24.43 18.21
CA ARG A 175 -8.54 24.05 19.37
C ARG A 175 -7.94 24.73 20.59
N GLY A 176 -8.43 25.92 20.89
CA GLY A 176 -8.17 26.63 22.14
C GLY A 176 -9.28 27.66 22.35
N PRO A 177 -9.90 27.72 23.53
CA PRO A 177 -11.02 28.64 23.76
C PRO A 177 -10.54 30.09 23.64
N SER A 178 -11.32 30.88 22.91
CA SER A 178 -11.25 32.34 22.95
C SER A 178 -11.78 32.81 24.31
N SER A 179 -10.90 33.03 25.28
CA SER A 179 -11.24 33.69 26.54
C SER A 179 -10.08 34.58 26.98
N GLY A 180 -10.34 35.88 27.11
CA GLY A 180 -9.43 36.82 27.75
C GLY A 180 -9.57 38.24 27.20
N GLY A 181 -10.69 38.89 27.53
CA GLY A 181 -10.78 40.34 27.70
C GLY A 181 -10.87 40.64 29.19
#